data_AF-A0A6L8A714-F1
#
_entry.id   AF-A0A6L8A714-F1
#
_cell.length_a   1.000
_cell.length_b   1.000
_cell.length_c   1.000
_cell.angle_alpha   90.00
_cell.angle_beta   90.00
_cell.angle_gamma   90.00
#
_symmetry.space_group_name_H-M   'P 1'
#
loop_
_entity.id
_entity.type
_entity.pdbx_description
1 polymer ?
#
loop_
_entity_poly.entity_id
_entity_poly.type
_entity_poly.pdbx_seq_one_letter_code
_entity_poly.pdbx_strand_id
1 'polypeptide(L)'
;MTLEEIKSKLDNLSPVKVSFVAKVIEALANPPALNVRSAGTWLTDNPQWTEYFGLALSVHHGATVEPLRLTAFEAVFRNACEHMGWNVLRPESQTQRFIDMTVSPRPGMRLHLSLKSTAAKNLSTTSLHISKLTEASWIQDIRKASQRRFETIKLFRAYRQAVSHIILLRAFRDKYEVPPYLYQLVEVPVSIFDRIEDAPVEAFATDGPRVPCTIDGKHVATVSLDRSDAKITVSGIKLSACTIHAEWRKR
;
A
#
# COMPACT_ATOMS: atom_id res chain seq x y z
N MET A 1 -17.23 -2.94 24.56
CA MET A 1 -18.67 -2.72 24.35
C MET A 1 -19.32 -4.09 24.27
N THR A 2 -20.33 -4.37 25.08
CA THR A 2 -21.04 -5.66 25.09
C THR A 2 -22.09 -5.71 23.98
N LEU A 3 -22.62 -6.90 23.70
CA LEU A 3 -23.71 -7.05 22.72
C LEU A 3 -24.98 -6.32 23.19
N GLU A 4 -25.24 -6.34 24.50
CA GLU A 4 -26.36 -5.64 25.13
C GLU A 4 -26.23 -4.13 24.96
N GLU A 5 -25.03 -3.57 25.13
CA GLU A 5 -24.76 -2.16 24.89
C GLU A 5 -24.95 -1.77 23.42
N ILE A 6 -24.59 -2.66 22.48
CA ILE A 6 -24.84 -2.45 21.05
C ILE A 6 -26.35 -2.42 20.78
N LYS A 7 -27.10 -3.42 21.25
CA LYS A 7 -28.56 -3.50 21.07
C LYS A 7 -29.27 -2.27 21.61
N SER A 8 -28.93 -1.85 22.84
CA SER A 8 -29.52 -0.65 23.45
C SER A 8 -29.23 0.63 22.64
N LYS A 9 -28.05 0.74 22.03
CA LYS A 9 -27.75 1.87 21.12
C LYS A 9 -28.55 1.81 19.83
N LEU A 10 -28.82 0.62 19.29
CA LEU A 10 -29.64 0.43 18.09
C LEU A 10 -31.11 0.81 18.33
N ASP A 11 -31.67 0.49 19.49
CA ASP A 11 -33.06 0.79 19.85
C ASP A 11 -33.37 2.30 19.87
N ASN A 12 -32.34 3.13 20.07
CA ASN A 12 -32.45 4.59 20.12
C ASN A 12 -32.17 5.29 18.78
N LEU A 13 -31.99 4.55 17.69
CA LEU A 13 -31.72 5.12 16.38
C LEU A 13 -33.01 5.57 15.68
N SER A 14 -32.92 6.68 14.93
CA SER A 14 -33.99 7.07 14.02
C SER A 14 -34.12 6.06 12.86
N PRO A 15 -35.28 5.97 12.19
CA PRO A 15 -35.48 5.03 11.08
C PRO A 15 -34.42 5.13 9.98
N VAL A 16 -33.95 6.34 9.67
CA VAL A 16 -32.88 6.57 8.68
C VAL A 16 -31.54 5.99 9.16
N LYS A 17 -31.20 6.16 10.44
CA LYS A 17 -29.98 5.59 11.02
C LYS A 17 -30.04 4.06 11.04
N VAL A 18 -31.19 3.47 11.35
CA VAL A 18 -31.40 2.01 11.27
C VAL A 18 -31.18 1.51 9.84
N SER A 19 -31.76 2.19 8.84
CA SER A 19 -31.55 1.82 7.42
C SER A 19 -30.08 1.88 7.01
N PHE A 20 -29.34 2.90 7.47
CA PHE A 20 -27.90 2.99 7.20
C PHE A 20 -27.12 1.85 7.88
N VAL A 21 -27.39 1.58 9.16
CA VAL A 21 -26.73 0.50 9.91
C VAL A 21 -27.05 -0.88 9.32
N ALA A 22 -28.27 -1.09 8.83
CA ALA A 22 -28.67 -2.34 8.19
C ALA A 22 -27.77 -2.68 6.98
N LYS A 23 -27.42 -1.69 6.15
CA LYS A 23 -26.48 -1.89 5.03
C LYS A 23 -25.10 -2.36 5.49
N VAL A 24 -24.62 -1.81 6.61
CA VAL A 24 -23.33 -2.19 7.19
C VAL A 24 -23.39 -3.61 7.75
N ILE A 25 -24.47 -3.96 8.47
CA ILE A 25 -24.68 -5.31 9.02
C ILE A 25 -24.76 -6.34 7.88
N GLU A 26 -25.50 -6.03 6.81
CA GLU A 26 -25.62 -6.92 5.64
C GLU A 26 -24.26 -7.16 4.96
N ALA A 27 -23.44 -6.11 4.83
CA ALA A 27 -22.09 -6.23 4.29
C ALA A 27 -21.16 -7.06 5.20
N LEU A 28 -21.32 -6.95 6.52
CA LEU A 28 -20.58 -7.76 7.51
C LEU A 28 -21.04 -9.22 7.54
N ALA A 29 -22.32 -9.49 7.26
CA ALA A 29 -22.87 -10.85 7.20
C ALA A 29 -22.34 -11.65 6.00
N ASN A 30 -21.91 -10.95 4.95
CA ASN A 30 -21.37 -11.55 3.73
C ASN A 30 -19.94 -11.04 3.43
N PRO A 31 -18.96 -11.32 4.30
CA PRO A 31 -17.62 -10.81 4.12
C PRO A 31 -16.94 -11.43 2.89
N PRO A 32 -16.00 -10.71 2.26
CA PRO A 32 -15.26 -11.23 1.13
C PRO A 32 -14.53 -12.53 1.51
N ALA A 33 -14.42 -13.45 0.57
CA ALA A 33 -13.64 -14.67 0.72
C ALA A 33 -12.16 -14.31 0.86
N LEU A 34 -11.61 -14.54 2.06
CA LEU A 34 -10.19 -14.38 2.37
C LEU A 34 -9.40 -15.56 1.80
N ASN A 35 -8.30 -15.24 1.12
CA ASN A 35 -7.26 -16.17 0.72
C ASN A 35 -5.91 -15.66 1.22
N VAL A 36 -5.34 -16.30 2.24
CA VAL A 36 -3.98 -16.00 2.73
C VAL A 36 -2.98 -16.58 1.74
N ARG A 37 -2.23 -15.72 1.06
CA ARG A 37 -1.31 -16.09 -0.02
C ARG A 37 0.09 -16.43 0.50
N SER A 38 0.50 -15.82 1.61
CA SER A 38 1.76 -16.13 2.30
C SER A 38 1.51 -16.22 3.81
N ALA A 39 1.64 -17.41 4.38
CA ALA A 39 1.51 -17.64 5.83
C ALA A 39 2.82 -17.30 6.58
N GLY A 40 2.71 -16.95 7.87
CA GLY A 40 3.89 -16.70 8.73
C GLY A 40 4.64 -15.40 8.44
N THR A 41 4.10 -14.51 7.60
CA THR A 41 4.67 -13.16 7.45
C THR A 41 4.36 -12.34 8.70
N TRP A 42 5.06 -11.24 8.94
CA TRP A 42 4.79 -10.38 10.10
C TRP A 42 3.33 -9.88 10.19
N LEU A 43 2.61 -9.83 9.07
CA LEU A 43 1.18 -9.52 9.02
C LEU A 43 0.30 -10.76 9.23
N THR A 44 0.61 -11.86 8.54
CA THR A 44 -0.28 -13.04 8.45
C THR A 44 -0.03 -14.08 9.53
N ASP A 45 1.00 -13.90 10.35
CA ASP A 45 1.25 -14.70 11.56
C ASP A 45 0.12 -14.53 12.59
N ASN A 46 -0.58 -13.39 12.57
CA ASN A 46 -1.83 -13.20 13.31
C ASN A 46 -3.04 -13.21 12.35
N PRO A 47 -3.81 -14.32 12.25
CA PRO A 47 -4.92 -14.43 11.30
C PRO A 47 -6.05 -13.42 11.58
N GLN A 48 -6.22 -12.98 12.83
CA GLN A 48 -7.24 -11.99 13.19
C GLN A 48 -7.01 -10.64 12.50
N TRP A 49 -5.76 -10.30 12.16
CA TRP A 49 -5.47 -9.08 11.41
C TRP A 49 -6.10 -9.13 10.01
N THR A 50 -5.92 -10.24 9.28
CA THR A 50 -6.48 -10.41 7.93
C THR A 50 -8.00 -10.50 7.92
N GLU A 51 -8.58 -11.08 8.97
CA GLU A 51 -10.03 -11.10 9.18
C GLU A 51 -10.56 -9.68 9.42
N TYR A 52 -9.99 -8.95 10.38
CA TYR A 52 -10.39 -7.58 10.68
C TYR A 52 -10.29 -6.67 9.46
N PHE A 53 -9.18 -6.76 8.72
CA PHE A 53 -9.00 -5.97 7.51
C PHE A 53 -10.06 -6.31 6.45
N GLY A 54 -10.41 -7.59 6.28
CA GLY A 54 -11.49 -8.03 5.41
C GLY A 54 -12.87 -7.50 5.81
N LEU A 55 -13.18 -7.50 7.11
CA LEU A 55 -14.42 -6.91 7.64
C LEU A 55 -14.46 -5.40 7.41
N ALA A 56 -13.33 -4.71 7.54
CA ALA A 56 -13.25 -3.29 7.24
C ALA A 56 -13.49 -2.99 5.74
N LEU A 57 -13.03 -3.86 4.84
CA LEU A 57 -13.39 -3.79 3.41
C LEU A 57 -14.91 -3.97 3.20
N SER A 58 -15.54 -4.91 3.91
CA SER A 58 -17.00 -5.06 3.89
C SER A 58 -17.73 -3.80 4.32
N VAL A 59 -17.34 -3.22 5.47
CA VAL A 59 -17.97 -1.98 5.99
C VAL A 59 -17.82 -0.84 4.99
N HIS A 60 -16.61 -0.66 4.42
CA HIS A 60 -16.37 0.34 3.38
C HIS A 60 -17.32 0.13 2.19
N HIS A 61 -17.49 -1.12 1.74
CA HIS A 61 -18.37 -1.42 0.60
C HIS A 61 -19.87 -1.49 0.89
N GLY A 62 -20.28 -1.60 2.16
CA GLY A 62 -21.66 -1.37 2.57
C GLY A 62 -22.09 0.10 2.46
N ALA A 63 -21.13 1.03 2.45
CA ALA A 63 -21.38 2.47 2.36
C ALA A 63 -21.02 3.07 0.99
N THR A 64 -20.05 2.52 0.26
CA THR A 64 -19.58 3.07 -1.01
C THR A 64 -19.12 2.01 -2.01
N VAL A 65 -19.32 2.29 -3.30
CA VAL A 65 -18.81 1.44 -4.39
C VAL A 65 -17.39 1.78 -4.83
N GLU A 66 -16.83 2.89 -4.32
CA GLU A 66 -15.49 3.33 -4.68
C GLU A 66 -14.41 2.40 -4.09
N PRO A 67 -13.28 2.19 -4.79
CA PRO A 67 -12.15 1.46 -4.22
C PRO A 67 -11.61 2.12 -2.94
N LEU A 68 -11.05 1.33 -2.03
CA LEU A 68 -10.35 1.84 -0.85
C LEU A 68 -9.08 2.61 -1.27
N ARG A 69 -9.20 3.95 -1.35
CA ARG A 69 -8.09 4.85 -1.73
C ARG A 69 -7.13 5.06 -0.56
N LEU A 70 -5.96 5.63 -0.85
CA LEU A 70 -4.81 5.70 0.06
C LEU A 70 -5.17 6.14 1.49
N THR A 71 -5.83 7.29 1.67
CA THR A 71 -6.17 7.79 3.03
C THR A 71 -7.08 6.82 3.80
N ALA A 72 -8.06 6.21 3.14
CA ALA A 72 -8.93 5.22 3.75
C ALA A 72 -8.17 3.91 4.02
N PHE A 73 -7.27 3.51 3.12
CA PHE A 73 -6.38 2.36 3.29
C PHE A 73 -5.47 2.53 4.51
N GLU A 74 -4.79 3.67 4.65
CA GLU A 74 -3.94 3.98 5.80
C GLU A 74 -4.72 3.94 7.11
N ALA A 75 -5.95 4.47 7.11
CA ALA A 75 -6.81 4.43 8.28
C ALA A 75 -7.22 3.00 8.65
N VAL A 76 -7.72 2.22 7.69
CA VAL A 76 -8.14 0.84 7.92
C VAL A 76 -6.96 -0.04 8.34
N PHE A 77 -5.81 0.09 7.70
CA PHE A 77 -4.61 -0.68 8.04
C PHE A 77 -4.15 -0.37 9.46
N ARG A 78 -4.08 0.92 9.84
CA ARG A 78 -3.75 1.33 11.21
C ARG A 78 -4.74 0.73 12.21
N ASN A 79 -6.05 0.86 11.96
CA ASN A 79 -7.07 0.35 12.87
C ASN A 79 -6.94 -1.18 13.03
N ALA A 80 -6.61 -1.91 11.97
CA ALA A 80 -6.35 -3.34 12.04
C ALA A 80 -5.12 -3.65 12.91
N CYS A 81 -4.03 -2.90 12.76
CA CYS A 81 -2.84 -3.03 13.62
C CYS A 81 -3.15 -2.71 15.10
N GLU A 82 -3.84 -1.60 15.36
CA GLU A 82 -4.24 -1.19 16.71
C GLU A 82 -5.19 -2.22 17.35
N HIS A 83 -6.09 -2.82 16.57
CA HIS A 83 -6.98 -3.88 17.04
C HIS A 83 -6.21 -5.12 17.52
N MET A 84 -5.05 -5.42 16.91
CA MET A 84 -4.15 -6.49 17.37
C MET A 84 -3.33 -6.10 18.61
N GLY A 85 -3.52 -4.90 19.15
CA GLY A 85 -2.73 -4.36 20.25
C GLY A 85 -1.30 -3.97 19.83
N TRP A 86 -1.02 -3.88 18.52
CA TRP A 86 0.29 -3.45 18.05
C TRP A 86 0.50 -1.97 18.33
N ASN A 87 1.72 -1.59 18.71
CA ASN A 87 2.06 -0.19 18.84
C ASN A 87 2.17 0.44 17.44
N VAL A 88 1.35 1.46 17.18
CA VAL A 88 1.33 2.18 15.90
C VAL A 88 1.63 3.65 16.15
N LEU A 89 2.69 4.14 15.52
CA LEU A 89 3.09 5.54 15.57
C LEU A 89 2.86 6.19 14.21
N ARG A 90 2.24 7.38 14.23
CA ARG A 90 2.15 8.25 13.06
C ARG A 90 3.50 8.94 12.83
N PRO A 91 3.78 9.41 11.60
CA PRO A 91 4.97 10.19 11.35
C PRO A 91 4.98 11.45 12.23
N GLU A 92 6.01 11.62 13.05
CA GLU A 92 6.06 12.68 14.08
C GLU A 92 6.41 14.05 13.48
N SER A 93 7.03 14.11 12.31
CA SER A 93 7.35 15.36 11.62
C SER A 93 7.71 15.16 10.14
N GLN A 94 7.90 16.29 9.43
CA GLN A 94 8.38 16.32 8.04
C GLN A 94 9.78 15.68 7.85
N THR A 95 10.57 15.48 8.92
CA THR A 95 11.89 14.83 8.82
C THR A 95 11.80 13.31 8.69
N GLN A 96 10.65 12.69 9.01
CA GLN A 96 10.34 11.29 8.70
C GLN A 96 9.80 11.14 7.27
N ARG A 97 10.48 11.80 6.32
CA ARG A 97 10.21 11.68 4.89
C ARG A 97 10.17 10.20 4.53
N PHE A 98 9.24 9.79 3.66
CA PHE A 98 9.00 8.42 3.13
C PHE A 98 8.14 7.47 3.98
N ILE A 99 8.08 7.69 5.30
CA ILE A 99 7.37 6.80 6.23
C ILE A 99 5.94 7.30 6.38
N ASP A 100 4.98 6.44 6.05
CA ASP A 100 3.55 6.74 6.24
C ASP A 100 3.09 6.26 7.63
N MET A 101 3.73 5.22 8.18
CA MET A 101 3.41 4.65 9.48
C MET A 101 4.57 3.82 10.04
N THR A 102 4.70 3.79 11.37
CA THR A 102 5.60 2.85 12.06
C THR A 102 4.78 1.87 12.88
N VAL A 103 5.03 0.57 12.73
CA VAL A 103 4.33 -0.50 13.45
C VAL A 103 5.34 -1.35 14.22
N SER A 104 4.99 -1.73 15.45
CA SER A 104 5.75 -2.69 16.24
C SER A 104 4.87 -3.91 16.58
N PRO A 105 4.84 -4.95 15.72
CA PRO A 105 3.94 -6.09 15.90
C PRO A 105 4.28 -6.96 17.11
N ARG A 106 5.55 -6.96 17.52
CA ARG A 106 6.09 -7.74 18.65
C ARG A 106 7.36 -7.09 19.22
N PRO A 107 7.75 -7.41 20.46
CA PRO A 107 8.96 -6.88 21.06
C PRO A 107 10.20 -7.06 20.17
N GLY A 108 11.01 -6.01 20.05
CA GLY A 108 12.22 -6.02 19.21
C GLY A 108 11.98 -5.87 17.71
N MET A 109 10.73 -5.84 17.23
CA MET A 109 10.40 -5.64 15.82
C MET A 109 9.78 -4.26 15.62
N ARG A 110 10.47 -3.38 14.88
CA ARG A 110 9.98 -2.06 14.49
C ARG A 110 10.05 -1.93 12.97
N LEU A 111 8.91 -1.66 12.35
CA LEU A 111 8.76 -1.61 10.91
C LEU A 111 8.36 -0.20 10.48
N HIS A 112 9.13 0.39 9.57
CA HIS A 112 8.80 1.65 8.94
C HIS A 112 8.15 1.38 7.58
N LEU A 113 6.88 1.75 7.45
CA LEU A 113 6.04 1.38 6.32
C LEU A 113 5.83 2.56 5.38
N SER A 114 5.95 2.31 4.08
CA SER A 114 5.44 3.18 3.03
C SER A 114 4.17 2.56 2.46
N LEU A 115 3.02 3.17 2.71
CA LEU A 115 1.71 2.67 2.30
C LEU A 115 1.32 3.25 0.94
N LYS A 116 0.81 2.39 0.07
CA LYS A 116 0.40 2.74 -1.29
C LYS A 116 -0.92 2.04 -1.61
N SER A 117 -1.72 2.63 -2.49
CA SER A 117 -2.95 2.01 -2.99
C SER A 117 -3.09 2.23 -4.49
N THR A 118 -3.67 1.27 -5.22
CA THR A 118 -4.00 1.44 -6.64
C THR A 118 -5.31 0.75 -7.01
N ALA A 119 -6.06 1.39 -7.91
CA ALA A 119 -7.29 0.88 -8.48
C ALA A 119 -7.37 1.20 -9.99
N ALA A 120 -6.23 1.16 -10.69
CA ALA A 120 -6.20 1.38 -12.13
C ALA A 120 -7.10 0.34 -12.84
N LYS A 121 -7.72 0.71 -13.98
CA LYS A 121 -8.71 -0.16 -14.65
C LYS A 121 -8.11 -1.49 -15.17
N ASN A 122 -6.84 -1.50 -15.53
CA ASN A 122 -6.16 -2.65 -16.14
C ASN A 122 -4.97 -3.09 -15.30
N LEU A 123 -5.21 -3.47 -14.04
CA LEU A 123 -4.15 -3.99 -13.19
C LEU A 123 -3.64 -5.34 -13.73
N SER A 124 -2.33 -5.44 -13.93
CA SER A 124 -1.67 -6.68 -14.35
C SER A 124 -1.70 -7.73 -13.24
N THR A 125 -1.95 -8.99 -13.55
CA THR A 125 -1.86 -10.08 -12.57
C THR A 125 -0.43 -10.57 -12.32
N THR A 126 0.57 -10.06 -13.07
CA THR A 126 1.98 -10.50 -12.99
C THR A 126 2.95 -9.38 -12.59
N SER A 127 2.49 -8.13 -12.61
CA SER A 127 3.30 -6.97 -12.25
C SER A 127 2.48 -5.88 -11.57
N LEU A 128 3.15 -4.98 -10.87
CA LEU A 128 2.55 -3.81 -10.24
C LEU A 128 3.28 -2.51 -10.61
N HIS A 129 2.58 -1.40 -10.37
CA HIS A 129 3.07 -0.05 -10.59
C HIS A 129 2.79 0.81 -9.36
N ILE A 130 3.80 1.52 -8.90
CA ILE A 130 3.71 2.56 -7.88
C ILE A 130 3.79 3.90 -8.62
N SER A 131 2.65 4.57 -8.74
CA SER A 131 2.53 5.85 -9.47
C SER A 131 3.14 7.04 -8.75
N LYS A 132 3.42 6.89 -7.46
CA LYS A 132 4.12 7.87 -6.62
C LYS A 132 4.80 7.13 -5.47
N LEU A 133 6.10 6.89 -5.59
CA LEU A 133 6.92 6.33 -4.52
C LEU A 133 7.27 7.42 -3.51
N THR A 134 7.79 8.55 -4.01
CA THR A 134 8.15 9.71 -3.21
C THR A 134 8.28 10.97 -4.07
N GLU A 135 8.20 12.12 -3.42
CA GLU A 135 8.47 13.44 -4.00
C GLU A 135 9.96 13.65 -4.25
N ALA A 136 10.25 14.33 -5.35
CA ALA A 136 11.58 14.66 -5.82
C ALA A 136 11.55 16.01 -6.57
N SER A 137 11.26 17.09 -5.84
CA SER A 137 11.17 18.47 -6.35
C SER A 137 12.37 18.88 -7.21
N TRP A 138 13.57 18.45 -6.81
CA TRP A 138 14.83 18.71 -7.51
C TRP A 138 14.84 18.24 -8.98
N ILE A 139 13.96 17.31 -9.39
CA ILE A 139 13.89 16.82 -10.78
C ILE A 139 13.59 17.98 -11.74
N GLN A 140 12.81 18.97 -11.31
CA GLN A 140 12.40 20.08 -12.16
C GLN A 140 13.54 21.08 -12.44
N ASP A 141 14.54 21.16 -11.55
CA ASP A 141 15.61 22.16 -11.63
C ASP A 141 16.89 21.60 -12.25
N ILE A 142 17.13 20.29 -12.13
CA ILE A 142 18.33 19.67 -12.67
C ILE A 142 18.25 19.53 -14.20
N ARG A 143 19.38 19.77 -14.88
CA ARG A 143 19.54 19.60 -16.33
C ARG A 143 20.63 18.60 -16.72
N LYS A 144 21.64 18.41 -15.87
CA LYS A 144 22.77 17.52 -16.16
C LYS A 144 22.47 16.08 -15.72
N ALA A 145 22.78 15.11 -16.58
CA ALA A 145 22.63 13.67 -16.30
C ALA A 145 23.39 13.24 -15.03
N SER A 146 24.61 13.74 -14.83
CA SER A 146 25.42 13.45 -13.64
C SER A 146 24.77 13.93 -12.34
N GLN A 147 24.12 15.10 -12.37
CA GLN A 147 23.37 15.62 -11.22
C GLN A 147 22.09 14.83 -10.97
N ARG A 148 21.36 14.43 -12.02
CA ARG A 148 20.18 13.55 -11.88
C ARG A 148 20.56 12.23 -11.23
N ARG A 149 21.66 11.62 -11.67
CA ARG A 149 22.20 10.40 -11.06
C ARG A 149 22.53 10.62 -9.59
N PHE A 150 23.26 11.68 -9.27
CA PHE A 150 23.67 12.00 -7.90
C PHE A 150 22.48 12.14 -6.95
N GLU A 151 21.49 12.97 -7.29
CA GLU A 151 20.31 13.17 -6.45
C GLU A 151 19.41 11.93 -6.38
N THR A 152 19.32 11.14 -7.46
CA THR A 152 18.62 9.85 -7.43
C THR A 152 19.27 8.90 -6.43
N ILE A 153 20.60 8.71 -6.50
CA ILE A 153 21.31 7.82 -5.58
C ILE A 153 21.17 8.30 -4.14
N LYS A 154 21.32 9.60 -3.89
CA LYS A 154 21.13 10.20 -2.57
C LYS A 154 19.72 9.95 -2.04
N LEU A 155 18.69 10.16 -2.87
CA LEU A 155 17.30 9.92 -2.52
C LEU A 155 17.04 8.46 -2.15
N PHE A 156 17.49 7.51 -2.97
CA PHE A 156 17.27 6.09 -2.73
C PHE A 156 18.10 5.55 -1.56
N ARG A 157 19.29 6.09 -1.28
CA ARG A 157 20.03 5.77 -0.05
C ARG A 157 19.23 6.19 1.19
N ALA A 158 18.72 7.42 1.20
CA ALA A 158 17.88 7.89 2.31
C ALA A 158 16.58 7.08 2.42
N TYR A 159 15.93 6.76 1.30
CA TYR A 159 14.72 5.95 1.29
C TYR A 159 14.96 4.55 1.87
N ARG A 160 16.00 3.84 1.40
CA ARG A 160 16.37 2.49 1.88
C ARG A 160 16.76 2.45 3.36
N GLN A 161 17.31 3.54 3.89
CA GLN A 161 17.62 3.66 5.32
C GLN A 161 16.38 3.89 6.18
N ALA A 162 15.39 4.62 5.65
CA ALA A 162 14.21 5.02 6.41
C ALA A 162 13.07 4.00 6.35
N VAL A 163 12.85 3.38 5.19
CA VAL A 163 11.69 2.51 4.93
C VAL A 163 12.10 1.05 4.99
N SER A 164 11.40 0.27 5.79
CA SER A 164 11.57 -1.18 5.91
C SER A 164 10.72 -1.94 4.88
N HIS A 165 9.46 -1.53 4.71
CA HIS A 165 8.51 -2.24 3.83
C HIS A 165 7.64 -1.27 3.05
N ILE A 166 7.36 -1.61 1.79
CA ILE A 166 6.38 -0.89 0.97
C ILE A 166 5.13 -1.76 0.86
N ILE A 167 4.03 -1.34 1.47
CA ILE A 167 2.78 -2.08 1.44
C ILE A 167 1.85 -1.44 0.41
N LEU A 168 1.46 -2.21 -0.60
CA LEU A 168 0.55 -1.78 -1.66
C LEU A 168 -0.76 -2.57 -1.59
N LEU A 169 -1.86 -1.84 -1.41
CA LEU A 169 -3.20 -2.39 -1.62
C LEU A 169 -3.62 -2.22 -3.09
N ARG A 170 -4.01 -3.31 -3.73
CA ARG A 170 -4.44 -3.34 -5.13
C ARG A 170 -5.91 -3.70 -5.21
N ALA A 171 -6.73 -2.85 -5.82
CA ALA A 171 -8.15 -3.07 -6.02
C ALA A 171 -8.42 -3.38 -7.49
N PHE A 172 -8.72 -4.64 -7.80
CA PHE A 172 -9.09 -5.08 -9.14
C PHE A 172 -10.58 -4.84 -9.35
N ARG A 173 -10.91 -4.19 -10.46
CA ARG A 173 -12.28 -3.88 -10.86
C ARG A 173 -12.44 -4.07 -12.36
N ASP A 174 -13.57 -4.61 -12.76
CA ASP A 174 -13.96 -4.63 -14.16
C ASP A 174 -14.69 -3.32 -14.52
N LYS A 175 -14.76 -2.99 -15.81
CA LYS A 175 -15.38 -1.74 -16.29
C LYS A 175 -16.82 -1.55 -15.80
N TYR A 176 -17.51 -2.67 -15.56
CA TYR A 176 -18.91 -2.73 -15.17
C TYR A 176 -19.12 -3.16 -13.71
N GLU A 177 -18.06 -3.62 -13.03
CA GLU A 177 -18.18 -4.14 -11.67
C GLU A 177 -17.70 -3.11 -10.65
N VAL A 178 -18.67 -2.62 -9.90
CA VAL A 178 -18.52 -1.72 -8.76
C VAL A 178 -19.35 -2.32 -7.63
N PRO A 179 -18.79 -2.59 -6.43
CA PRO A 179 -17.40 -2.34 -6.00
C PRO A 179 -16.35 -3.28 -6.63
N PRO A 180 -15.03 -3.05 -6.40
CA PRO A 180 -13.95 -3.97 -6.80
C PRO A 180 -14.24 -5.44 -6.40
N TYR A 181 -13.95 -6.39 -7.31
CA TYR A 181 -14.19 -7.82 -7.06
C TYR A 181 -13.05 -8.50 -6.29
N LEU A 182 -11.85 -7.89 -6.25
CA LEU A 182 -10.69 -8.43 -5.56
C LEU A 182 -9.82 -7.31 -4.99
N TYR A 183 -9.50 -7.43 -3.71
CA TYR A 183 -8.38 -6.71 -3.09
C TYR A 183 -7.21 -7.65 -2.91
N GLN A 184 -6.00 -7.18 -3.21
CA GLN A 184 -4.75 -7.90 -2.99
C GLN A 184 -3.77 -7.01 -2.22
N LEU A 185 -3.29 -7.49 -1.08
CA LEU A 185 -2.29 -6.81 -0.26
C LEU A 185 -0.91 -7.38 -0.57
N VAL A 186 -0.03 -6.53 -1.08
CA VAL A 186 1.30 -6.90 -1.54
C VAL A 186 2.34 -6.09 -0.79
N GLU A 187 3.42 -6.75 -0.37
CA GLU A 187 4.63 -6.10 0.10
C GLU A 187 5.71 -6.15 -0.98
N VAL A 188 6.20 -4.97 -1.35
CA VAL A 188 7.30 -4.79 -2.29
C VAL A 188 8.59 -4.63 -1.46
N PRO A 189 9.60 -5.50 -1.64
CA PRO A 189 10.82 -5.39 -0.87
C PRO A 189 11.60 -4.16 -1.29
N VAL A 190 12.12 -3.42 -0.32
CA VAL A 190 12.91 -2.20 -0.57
C VAL A 190 14.24 -2.52 -1.27
N SER A 191 14.75 -3.74 -1.12
CA SER A 191 15.96 -4.25 -1.78
C SER A 191 15.87 -4.29 -3.31
N ILE A 192 14.67 -4.18 -3.93
CA ILE A 192 14.59 -4.03 -5.39
C ILE A 192 15.35 -2.80 -5.90
N PHE A 193 15.61 -1.82 -5.03
CA PHE A 193 16.34 -0.59 -5.38
C PHE A 193 17.84 -0.67 -5.13
N ASP A 194 18.39 -1.78 -4.63
CA ASP A 194 19.78 -1.84 -4.18
C ASP A 194 20.77 -1.50 -5.30
N ARG A 195 20.53 -2.03 -6.50
CA ARG A 195 21.41 -1.86 -7.67
C ARG A 195 21.22 -0.53 -8.41
N ILE A 196 20.39 0.39 -7.89
CA ILE A 196 20.19 1.69 -8.56
C ILE A 196 21.46 2.54 -8.56
N GLU A 197 22.35 2.33 -7.58
CA GLU A 197 23.64 3.03 -7.51
C GLU A 197 24.64 2.57 -8.55
N ASP A 198 24.47 1.36 -9.08
CA ASP A 198 25.29 0.80 -10.15
C ASP A 198 24.90 1.35 -11.53
N ALA A 199 23.73 2.00 -11.64
CA ALA A 199 23.29 2.58 -12.91
C ALA A 199 24.27 3.65 -13.38
N PRO A 200 24.75 3.59 -14.63
CA PRO A 200 25.76 4.52 -15.13
C PRO A 200 25.12 5.87 -15.48
N VAL A 201 25.92 6.92 -15.70
CA VAL A 201 25.42 8.30 -15.92
C VAL A 201 24.51 8.38 -17.17
N GLU A 202 24.78 7.55 -18.16
CA GLU A 202 24.06 7.46 -19.43
C GLU A 202 22.61 7.03 -19.22
N ALA A 203 22.32 6.22 -18.18
CA ALA A 203 20.95 5.86 -17.81
C ALA A 203 20.13 7.08 -17.36
N PHE A 204 20.78 8.20 -17.03
CA PHE A 204 20.19 9.47 -16.61
C PHE A 204 20.27 10.55 -17.69
N ALA A 205 20.59 10.18 -18.94
CA ALA A 205 20.81 11.13 -20.03
C ALA A 205 19.55 11.92 -20.44
N THR A 206 18.36 11.30 -20.37
CA THR A 206 17.10 11.96 -20.73
C THR A 206 16.53 12.79 -19.58
N ASP A 207 15.58 13.69 -19.86
CA ASP A 207 14.97 14.57 -18.85
C ASP A 207 13.97 13.87 -17.91
N GLY A 208 13.46 12.71 -18.32
CA GLY A 208 12.68 11.80 -17.48
C GLY A 208 13.27 10.39 -17.58
N PRO A 209 14.45 10.14 -16.98
CA PRO A 209 15.16 8.90 -17.17
C PRO A 209 14.39 7.73 -16.58
N ARG A 210 14.53 6.58 -17.24
CA ARG A 210 13.96 5.29 -16.85
C ARG A 210 15.11 4.35 -16.52
N VAL A 211 15.33 4.15 -15.24
CA VAL A 211 16.46 3.38 -14.70
C VAL A 211 15.98 1.98 -14.37
N PRO A 212 16.52 0.93 -15.02
CA PRO A 212 16.17 -0.45 -14.71
C PRO A 212 16.74 -0.84 -13.34
N CYS A 213 15.93 -1.54 -12.56
CA CYS A 213 16.33 -2.23 -11.34
C CYS A 213 16.50 -3.71 -11.65
N THR A 214 17.59 -4.31 -11.16
CA THR A 214 17.90 -5.72 -11.38
C THR A 214 18.20 -6.44 -10.06
N ILE A 215 17.83 -7.72 -10.00
CA ILE A 215 18.22 -8.67 -8.96
C ILE A 215 18.85 -9.85 -9.68
N ASP A 216 20.06 -10.24 -9.29
CA ASP A 216 20.84 -11.31 -9.93
C ASP A 216 20.92 -11.17 -11.46
N GLY A 217 21.10 -9.94 -11.94
CA GLY A 217 21.17 -9.61 -13.37
C GLY A 217 19.84 -9.63 -14.12
N LYS A 218 18.72 -9.99 -13.47
CA LYS A 218 17.38 -9.99 -14.08
C LYS A 218 16.64 -8.68 -13.78
N HIS A 219 16.00 -8.12 -14.80
CA HIS A 219 15.13 -6.94 -14.64
C HIS A 219 13.91 -7.26 -13.78
N VAL A 220 13.72 -6.50 -12.69
CA VAL A 220 12.60 -6.69 -11.75
C VAL A 220 11.69 -5.49 -11.62
N ALA A 221 12.16 -4.29 -11.96
CA ALA A 221 11.38 -3.04 -11.91
C ALA A 221 12.07 -1.94 -12.73
N THR A 222 11.36 -0.85 -13.01
CA THR A 222 11.94 0.35 -13.62
C THR A 222 11.54 1.57 -12.80
N VAL A 223 12.54 2.27 -12.28
CA VAL A 223 12.38 3.58 -11.64
C VAL A 223 12.34 4.66 -12.72
N SER A 224 11.35 5.54 -12.66
CA SER A 224 11.30 6.71 -13.54
C SER A 224 11.28 8.00 -12.74
N LEU A 225 12.09 8.97 -13.16
CA LEU A 225 12.03 10.34 -12.69
C LEU A 225 10.93 11.05 -13.50
N ASP A 226 9.77 11.25 -12.89
CA ASP A 226 8.65 11.93 -13.53
C ASP A 226 8.77 13.43 -13.29
N ARG A 227 9.29 14.12 -14.30
CA ARG A 227 9.49 15.58 -14.29
C ARG A 227 8.17 16.36 -14.26
N SER A 228 7.10 15.81 -14.83
CA SER A 228 5.82 16.51 -14.96
C SER A 228 5.17 16.79 -13.60
N ASP A 229 5.34 15.86 -12.66
CA ASP A 229 4.74 15.90 -11.32
C ASP A 229 5.80 15.80 -10.22
N ALA A 230 7.06 16.11 -10.56
CA ALA A 230 8.21 16.14 -9.65
C ALA A 230 8.32 14.93 -8.68
N LYS A 231 8.09 13.72 -9.19
CA LYS A 231 7.99 12.51 -8.37
C LYS A 231 8.80 11.34 -8.92
N ILE A 232 9.08 10.39 -8.04
CA ILE A 232 9.60 9.08 -8.44
C ILE A 232 8.42 8.12 -8.64
N THR A 233 8.43 7.43 -9.78
CA THR A 233 7.49 6.35 -10.06
C THR A 233 8.26 5.04 -10.25
N VAL A 234 7.61 3.91 -9.96
CA VAL A 234 8.20 2.59 -10.16
C VAL A 234 7.22 1.72 -10.94
N SER A 235 7.66 1.21 -12.08
CA SER A 235 6.82 0.46 -13.02
C SER A 235 7.36 -0.93 -13.27
N GLY A 236 6.49 -1.84 -13.70
CA GLY A 236 6.88 -3.19 -14.09
C GLY A 236 7.49 -4.01 -12.96
N ILE A 237 7.17 -3.68 -11.70
CA ILE A 237 7.63 -4.45 -10.54
C ILE A 237 7.06 -5.86 -10.68
N LYS A 238 7.93 -6.85 -10.84
CA LYS A 238 7.53 -8.25 -11.00
C LYS A 238 6.93 -8.76 -9.69
N LEU A 239 5.70 -9.27 -9.73
CA LEU A 239 5.05 -9.81 -8.53
C LEU A 239 5.79 -11.02 -7.95
N SER A 240 6.52 -11.76 -8.78
CA SER A 240 7.39 -12.86 -8.33
C SER A 240 8.52 -12.40 -7.41
N ALA A 241 8.84 -11.11 -7.39
CA ALA A 241 9.81 -10.51 -6.48
C ALA A 241 9.14 -9.83 -5.26
N CYS A 242 7.84 -10.04 -5.06
CA CYS A 242 7.06 -9.44 -3.98
C CYS A 242 6.41 -10.52 -3.11
N THR A 243 6.03 -10.14 -1.89
CA THR A 243 5.23 -11.01 -1.01
C THR A 243 3.77 -10.62 -1.15
N ILE A 244 2.92 -11.54 -1.61
CA ILE A 244 1.47 -11.35 -1.56
C ILE A 244 1.02 -11.89 -0.20
N HIS A 245 0.54 -11.03 0.69
CA HIS A 245 0.11 -11.45 2.02
C HIS A 245 -1.26 -12.13 1.96
N ALA A 246 -2.24 -11.42 1.41
CA ALA A 246 -3.63 -11.85 1.42
C ALA A 246 -4.42 -11.25 0.25
N GLU A 247 -5.49 -11.94 -0.09
CA GLU A 247 -6.48 -11.55 -1.09
C GLU A 247 -7.88 -11.64 -0.47
N TRP A 248 -8.73 -10.66 -0.78
CA TRP A 248 -10.15 -10.66 -0.40
C TRP A 248 -10.98 -10.55 -1.66
N ARG A 249 -11.66 -11.64 -2.02
CA ARG A 249 -12.51 -11.72 -3.20
C ARG A 249 -13.97 -11.55 -2.82
N LYS A 250 -14.70 -10.72 -3.55
CA LYS A 250 -16.15 -10.61 -3.41
C LYS A 250 -16.80 -11.98 -3.60
N ARG A 251 -17.76 -12.33 -2.75
CA ARG A 251 -18.56 -13.55 -2.87
C ARG A 251 -19.69 -13.39 -3.88
#